data_AF-A0A7X7XZY9-F1
#
_entry.id   AF-A0A7X7XZY9-F1
#
_cell.length_a   1.000
_cell.length_b   1.000
_cell.length_c   1.000
_cell.angle_alpha   90.00
_cell.angle_beta   90.00
_cell.angle_gamma   90.00
#
_symmetry.space_group_name_H-M   'P 1'
#
loop_
_entity.id
_entity.type
_entity.pdbx_description
1 polymer ?
#
loop_
_entity_poly.entity_id
_entity_poly.type
_entity_poly.pdbx_seq_one_letter_code
_entity_poly.pdbx_strand_id
1 'polypeptide(L)'
;KKLIRECGKLDAPGKPFLYETTEEFFRCFGFKSDSDFPILEFNEIKTDAANINTDTKEDKNQISTDKDEQEKADTTDKQKD
;
A
#
# COMPACT_ATOMS: atom_id res chain seq x y z
N LYS A 1 24.14 -7.50 4.65
CA LYS A 1 23.25 -6.46 4.07
C LYS A 1 21.95 -6.44 4.87
N LYS A 2 21.44 -5.26 5.27
CA LYS A 2 20.18 -5.14 6.03
C LYS A 2 19.03 -4.95 5.04
N LEU A 3 18.52 -6.04 4.48
CA LEU A 3 17.49 -5.97 3.42
C LEU A 3 16.07 -5.84 3.98
N ILE A 4 15.83 -6.40 5.16
CA ILE A 4 14.55 -6.36 5.87
C ILE A 4 14.73 -5.83 7.29
N ARG A 5 13.64 -5.40 7.92
CA ARG A 5 13.58 -5.00 9.33
C ARG A 5 12.24 -5.36 9.95
N GLU A 6 12.19 -5.41 11.29
CA GLU A 6 10.93 -5.49 12.02
C GLU A 6 10.12 -4.21 11.82
N CYS A 7 8.81 -4.36 11.61
CA CYS A 7 7.86 -3.26 11.42
C CYS A 7 6.69 -3.26 12.41
N GLY A 8 6.73 -4.16 13.39
CA GLY A 8 5.75 -4.19 14.48
C GLY A 8 5.39 -5.60 14.87
N LYS A 9 4.21 -5.74 15.47
CA LYS A 9 3.60 -7.02 15.82
C LYS A 9 2.18 -7.07 15.31
N LEU A 10 1.76 -8.24 14.84
CA LEU A 10 0.38 -8.47 14.47
C LEU A 10 -0.48 -8.63 15.72
N ASP A 11 -1.66 -8.03 15.74
CA ASP A 11 -2.63 -8.19 16.83
C ASP A 11 -3.40 -9.52 16.67
N ALA A 12 -2.68 -10.61 16.90
CA ALA A 12 -3.18 -11.97 16.87
C ALA A 12 -2.59 -12.77 18.05
N PRO A 13 -3.18 -13.91 18.44
CA PRO A 13 -2.61 -14.76 19.48
C PRO A 13 -1.13 -15.07 19.23
N GLY A 14 -0.29 -14.91 20.26
CA GLY A 14 1.16 -15.03 20.15
C GLY A 14 1.90 -13.79 19.66
N LYS A 15 1.19 -12.73 19.22
CA LYS A 15 1.74 -11.42 18.79
C LYS A 15 2.99 -11.54 17.93
N PRO A 16 2.92 -12.21 16.76
CA PRO A 16 4.08 -12.46 15.91
C PRO A 16 4.66 -11.15 15.36
N PHE A 17 5.97 -11.14 15.14
CA PHE A 17 6.67 -9.99 14.55
C PHE A 17 6.33 -9.84 13.07
N LEU A 18 6.08 -8.59 12.67
CA LEU A 18 5.95 -8.19 11.27
C LEU A 18 7.29 -7.70 10.76
N TYR A 19 7.57 -7.97 9.49
CA TYR A 19 8.79 -7.54 8.82
C TYR A 19 8.46 -6.85 7.51
N GLU A 20 9.30 -5.89 7.14
CA GLU A 20 9.20 -5.16 5.87
C GLU A 20 10.58 -5.01 5.21
N THR A 21 10.58 -4.69 3.91
CA THR A 21 11.80 -4.34 3.17
C THR A 21 12.31 -2.96 3.58
N THR A 22 13.59 -2.73 3.34
CA THR A 22 14.26 -1.46 3.65
C THR A 22 14.63 -0.72 2.37
N GLU A 23 15.05 0.54 2.48
CA GLU A 23 15.63 1.28 1.35
C GLU A 23 16.86 0.60 0.73
N GLU A 24 17.64 -0.14 1.53
CA GLU A 24 18.79 -0.91 1.02
C GLU A 24 18.35 -2.06 0.11
N PHE A 25 17.16 -2.62 0.33
CA PHE A 25 16.56 -3.58 -0.58
C PHE A 25 16.43 -2.95 -1.96
N PHE A 26 15.67 -1.85 -2.08
CA PHE A 26 15.43 -1.20 -3.36
C PHE A 26 16.72 -0.79 -4.07
N ARG A 27 17.68 -0.19 -3.35
CA ARG A 27 19.00 0.16 -3.89
C ARG A 27 19.79 -1.05 -4.39
N CYS A 28 19.77 -2.16 -3.66
CA CYS A 28 20.43 -3.40 -4.09
C CYS A 28 19.82 -3.98 -5.38
N PHE A 29 18.53 -3.77 -5.61
CA PHE A 29 17.81 -4.27 -6.78
C PHE A 29 17.63 -3.23 -7.89
N GLY A 30 18.15 -2.01 -7.72
CA GLY A 30 18.08 -0.94 -8.72
C GLY A 30 16.72 -0.22 -8.79
N PHE A 31 15.87 -0.39 -7.79
CA PHE A 31 14.58 0.28 -7.67
C PHE A 31 14.69 1.54 -6.79
N LYS A 32 13.81 2.51 -7.02
CA LYS A 32 13.63 3.72 -6.20
C LYS A 32 12.55 3.50 -5.14
N SER A 33 11.50 2.78 -5.48
CA SER A 33 10.41 2.44 -4.56
C SER A 33 9.69 1.14 -4.97
N ASP A 34 8.66 0.79 -4.21
CA ASP A 34 7.72 -0.30 -4.48
C ASP A 34 6.92 -0.12 -5.77
N SER A 35 6.69 1.13 -6.20
CA SER A 35 6.01 1.44 -7.46
C SER A 35 6.81 1.05 -8.71
N ASP A 36 8.11 0.79 -8.58
CA ASP A 36 8.96 0.37 -9.70
C ASP A 36 8.89 -1.15 -9.96
N PHE A 37 8.19 -1.91 -9.11
CA PHE A 37 8.01 -3.34 -9.33
C PHE A 37 7.03 -3.61 -10.48
N PRO A 38 7.23 -4.69 -11.24
CA PRO A 38 6.23 -5.15 -12.19
C PRO A 38 4.93 -5.46 -11.44
N ILE A 39 3.80 -4.97 -11.97
CA ILE A 39 2.47 -5.29 -11.44
C ILE A 39 2.28 -6.80 -11.54
N LEU A 40 2.03 -7.43 -10.40
CA LEU A 40 1.74 -8.86 -10.35
C LEU A 40 0.26 -9.07 -10.73
N GLU A 41 0.02 -9.58 -11.93
CA GLU A 41 -1.29 -10.09 -12.32
C GLU A 41 -1.49 -11.45 -11.63
N PHE A 42 -2.24 -11.48 -10.51
CA PHE A 42 -2.55 -12.71 -9.77
C PHE A 42 -3.62 -13.59 -10.44
N ASN A 43 -4.03 -13.24 -11.66
CA ASN A 43 -4.96 -14.04 -12.43
C ASN A 43 -4.26 -15.38 -12.79
N GLU A 44 -4.79 -16.48 -12.26
CA GLU A 44 -4.40 -17.88 -12.53
C GLU A 44 -3.43 -18.58 -11.57
N ILE A 45 -3.45 -18.27 -10.27
CA ILE A 45 -3.12 -19.33 -9.30
C ILE A 45 -4.33 -20.27 -9.22
N LYS A 46 -4.34 -21.33 -10.04
CA LYS A 46 -5.25 -22.46 -9.86
C LYS A 46 -4.88 -23.16 -8.55
N THR A 47 -5.47 -22.71 -7.46
CA THR A 47 -5.44 -23.46 -6.21
C THR A 47 -6.34 -24.68 -6.40
N ASP A 48 -5.77 -25.88 -6.39
CA ASP A 48 -6.56 -27.10 -6.23
C ASP A 48 -7.30 -27.00 -4.89
N ALA A 49 -8.58 -26.63 -4.95
CA ALA A 49 -9.41 -26.16 -3.85
C ALA A 49 -9.83 -27.28 -2.86
N ALA A 50 -8.98 -28.28 -2.62
CA ALA A 50 -9.34 -29.42 -1.79
C ALA A 50 -9.06 -29.22 -0.28
N ASN A 51 -8.32 -28.19 0.16
CA ASN A 51 -7.95 -28.06 1.59
C ASN A 51 -7.73 -26.62 2.09
N ILE A 52 -8.58 -25.65 1.73
CA ILE A 52 -8.60 -24.36 2.44
C ILE A 52 -10.04 -24.04 2.87
N ASN A 53 -10.36 -24.25 4.16
CA ASN A 53 -11.54 -23.67 4.79
C ASN A 53 -11.28 -22.18 5.04
N THR A 54 -11.62 -21.33 4.08
CA THR A 54 -11.65 -19.87 4.27
C THR A 54 -13.09 -19.41 4.55
N ASP A 55 -13.46 -19.32 5.82
CA ASP A 55 -14.54 -18.43 6.25
C ASP A 55 -14.01 -16.99 6.22
N THR A 56 -13.98 -16.37 5.04
CA THR A 56 -13.70 -14.94 4.88
C THR A 56 -15.00 -14.25 4.51
N LYS A 57 -15.62 -13.53 5.47
CA LYS A 57 -16.72 -12.62 5.18
C LYS A 57 -16.14 -11.40 4.45
N GLU A 58 -16.73 -11.11 3.30
CA GLU A 58 -16.43 -9.94 2.47
C GLU A 58 -16.76 -8.65 3.24
N ASP A 59 -15.75 -7.86 3.59
CA ASP A 59 -15.94 -6.43 3.86
C ASP A 59 -15.44 -5.64 2.66
N LYS A 60 -16.40 -5.24 1.82
CA LYS A 60 -16.19 -4.28 0.73
C LYS A 60 -15.97 -2.91 1.35
N ASN A 61 -14.77 -2.35 1.23
CA ASN A 61 -14.64 -0.91 1.35
C ASN A 61 -13.92 -0.30 0.15
N GLN A 62 -14.65 0.61 -0.48
CA GLN A 62 -14.37 1.32 -1.71
C GLN A 62 -13.21 2.28 -1.50
N ILE A 63 -12.23 2.26 -2.41
CA ILE A 63 -11.34 3.42 -2.61
C ILE A 63 -11.95 4.22 -3.74
N SER A 64 -12.71 5.25 -3.34
CA SER A 64 -13.21 6.31 -4.20
C SER A 64 -12.01 7.11 -4.74
N THR A 65 -11.95 7.21 -6.06
CA THR A 65 -11.09 8.14 -6.78
C THR A 65 -11.67 9.56 -6.66
N ASP A 66 -10.93 10.49 -6.08
CA ASP A 66 -11.14 11.92 -6.32
C ASP A 66 -9.90 12.50 -7.00
N LYS A 67 -10.09 12.91 -8.26
CA LYS A 67 -9.20 13.77 -9.02
C LYS A 67 -9.54 15.22 -8.74
N ASP A 68 -8.48 16.03 -8.75
CA ASP A 68 -8.42 17.45 -9.12
C ASP A 68 -9.23 18.45 -8.28
N GLU A 69 -8.51 19.38 -7.61
CA GLU A 69 -8.69 20.81 -7.89
C GLU A 69 -7.47 21.62 -7.44
N GLN A 70 -6.79 22.19 -8.43
CA GLN A 70 -5.94 23.37 -8.29
C GLN A 70 -6.85 24.56 -7.97
N GLU A 71 -6.53 25.36 -6.95
CA GLU A 71 -6.95 26.75 -6.92
C GLU A 71 -5.72 27.67 -6.86
N LYS A 72 -5.59 28.44 -7.94
CA LYS A 72 -4.63 29.52 -8.16
C LYS A 72 -5.15 30.82 -7.52
N ALA A 73 -4.20 31.66 -7.10
CA ALA A 73 -4.11 33.12 -7.32
C ALA A 73 -5.34 33.99 -6.96
N ASP A 74 -5.21 34.86 -5.95
CA ASP A 74 -4.91 36.30 -6.15
C ASP A 74 -6.05 37.09 -6.81
N THR A 75 -6.92 37.76 -6.03
CA THR A 75 -7.37 39.13 -6.35
C THR A 75 -8.07 39.81 -5.15
N THR A 76 -7.46 40.92 -4.70
CA THR A 76 -8.05 42.22 -4.30
C THR A 76 -9.35 42.29 -3.50
N ASP A 77 -9.30 42.98 -2.35
CA ASP A 77 -10.36 43.95 -2.04
C ASP A 77 -9.78 45.29 -1.56
N LYS A 78 -10.13 46.33 -2.32
CA LYS A 78 -9.87 47.74 -2.11
C LYS A 78 -11.24 48.39 -2.12
N GLN A 79 -11.43 49.30 -1.17
CA GLN A 79 -12.31 50.48 -1.19
C GLN A 79 -13.71 50.37 -0.57
N LYS A 80 -13.83 51.19 0.50
CA LYS A 80 -14.74 52.35 0.57
C LYS A 80 -16.19 52.04 0.93
N ASP A 81 -16.55 52.36 2.17
CA ASP A 81 -17.39 53.51 2.51
C ASP A 81 -17.13 53.98 3.95
#